data_AF-A0A2D7BV56-F1
#
_entry.id   AF-A0A2D7BV56-F1
#
_cell.length_a   1.000
_cell.length_b   1.000
_cell.length_c   1.000
_cell.angle_alpha   90.00
_cell.angle_beta   90.00
_cell.angle_gamma   90.00
#
_symmetry.space_group_name_H-M   'P 1'
#
loop_
_entity.id
_entity.type
_entity.pdbx_description
1 polymer ?
#
loop_
_entity_poly.entity_id
_entity_poly.type
_entity_poly.pdbx_seq_one_letter_code
_entity_poly.pdbx_strand_id
1 'polypeptide(L)' 'MKAGDAIILAARKQAEGELAVHQANIEVYKTMPAGIGEHSDVTEAVIAELDKMAAASDRLEMLDKYFS' A
#
# COMPACT_ATOMS: atom_id res chain seq x y z
N MET A 1 0.55 5.36 -26.60
CA MET A 1 -0.43 5.54 -25.51
C MET A 1 -1.27 6.76 -25.81
N LYS A 2 -2.59 6.63 -25.71
CA LYS A 2 -3.47 7.81 -25.60
C LYS A 2 -3.35 8.40 -24.19
N ALA A 3 -3.76 9.65 -24.01
CA ALA A 3 -3.68 10.31 -22.70
C ALA A 3 -4.49 9.56 -21.62
N GLY A 4 -5.64 8.97 -21.97
CA GLY A 4 -6.44 8.15 -21.06
C GLY A 4 -5.70 6.92 -20.55
N ASP A 5 -5.01 6.20 -21.43
CA ASP A 5 -4.22 5.01 -21.07
C ASP A 5 -3.10 5.36 -20.07
N ALA A 6 -2.47 6.53 -20.23
CA ALA A 6 -1.42 6.99 -19.33
C ALA A 6 -1.95 7.29 -17.91
N ILE A 7 -3.19 7.77 -17.78
CA ILE A 7 -3.83 8.03 -16.49
C ILE A 7 -4.13 6.72 -15.76
N ILE A 8 -4.67 5.72 -16.47
CA ILE A 8 -4.95 4.39 -15.91
C ILE A 8 -3.64 3.71 -15.48
N LEU A 9 -2.61 3.78 -16.31
CA LEU A 9 -1.28 3.25 -15.97
C LEU A 9 -0.68 3.95 -14.75
N ALA A 10 -0.81 5.26 -14.64
CA ALA A 10 -0.31 6.02 -13.49
C ALA A 10 -1.05 5.62 -12.20
N ALA A 11 -2.38 5.49 -12.24
CA ALA A 11 -3.17 5.06 -11.10
C ALA A 11 -2.77 3.65 -10.62
N ARG A 12 -2.58 2.71 -11.56
CA ARG A 12 -2.11 1.35 -11.24
C ARG A 12 -0.75 1.35 -10.53
N LYS A 13 0.23 2.05 -11.11
CA LYS A 13 1.58 2.14 -10.54
C LYS A 13 1.61 2.79 -9.16
N GLN A 14 0.72 3.75 -8.93
CA GLN A 14 0.60 4.40 -7.63
C GLN A 14 0.09 3.41 -6.57
N ALA A 15 -0.95 2.64 -6.87
CA ALA A 15 -1.49 1.64 -5.94
C ALA A 15 -0.50 0.48 -5.70
N GLU A 16 0.20 0.01 -6.74
CA GLU A 16 1.30 -0.97 -6.60
C GLU A 16 2.43 -0.44 -5.70
N GLY A 17 2.78 0.83 -5.85
CA GLY A 17 3.78 1.50 -5.03
C GLY A 17 3.36 1.63 -3.57
N GLU A 18 2.10 2.00 -3.29
CA GLU A 18 1.56 2.06 -1.93
C GLU A 18 1.60 0.68 -1.25
N LEU A 19 1.20 -0.39 -1.95
CA LEU A 19 1.31 -1.76 -1.43
C LEU A 19 2.76 -2.09 -1.04
N ALA A 20 3.72 -1.78 -1.92
CA ALA A 20 5.12 -2.06 -1.66
C ALA A 20 5.66 -1.28 -0.44
N VAL A 21 5.29 -0.01 -0.29
CA VAL A 21 5.69 0.84 0.85
C VAL A 21 5.16 0.27 2.16
N HIS A 22 3.86 -0.01 2.23
CA HIS A 22 3.23 -0.46 3.47
C HIS A 22 3.65 -1.88 3.84
N GLN A 23 3.87 -2.75 2.85
CA GLN A 23 4.46 -4.06 3.08
C GLN A 23 5.88 -3.95 3.64
N ALA A 24 6.72 -3.06 3.10
CA ALA A 24 8.08 -2.84 3.62
C ALA A 24 8.06 -2.36 5.08
N ASN A 25 7.14 -1.45 5.44
CA ASN A 25 6.98 -0.99 6.82
C ASN A 25 6.64 -2.13 7.78
N ILE A 26 5.71 -3.02 7.38
CA ILE A 26 5.36 -4.21 8.18
C ILE A 26 6.57 -5.13 8.37
N GLU A 27 7.39 -5.35 7.32
CA GLU A 27 8.61 -6.16 7.44
C GLU A 27 9.65 -5.53 8.38
N VAL A 28 9.74 -4.20 8.42
CA VAL A 28 10.57 -3.50 9.42
C VAL A 28 10.04 -3.75 10.83
N TYR A 29 8.73 -3.62 11.07
CA TYR A 29 8.13 -3.90 12.37
C TYR A 29 8.33 -5.35 12.82
N LYS A 30 8.31 -6.32 11.90
CA LYS A 30 8.56 -7.75 12.18
C LYS A 30 10.00 -8.05 12.59
N THR A 31 10.98 -7.31 12.07
CA THR A 31 12.40 -7.63 12.22
C THR A 31 13.14 -6.76 13.24
N MET A 32 12.69 -5.53 13.46
CA MET A 32 13.30 -4.55 14.37
C MET A 32 12.24 -3.76 15.15
N PRO A 33 11.50 -4.38 16.09
CA PRO A 33 10.45 -3.71 16.83
C PRO A 33 10.96 -2.64 17.82
N ALA A 34 12.24 -2.68 18.21
CA ALA A 34 12.83 -1.75 19.18
C ALA A 34 13.31 -0.45 18.49
N GLY A 35 12.84 0.71 18.98
CA GLY A 35 13.27 2.06 18.55
C GLY A 35 12.29 2.83 17.66
N ILE A 36 11.39 2.14 16.94
CA ILE A 36 10.29 2.78 16.16
C ILE A 36 8.96 2.70 16.94
N GLY A 37 8.81 1.69 17.81
CA GLY A 37 7.62 1.46 18.65
C GLY A 37 7.63 2.11 20.03
N GLU A 38 8.57 3.01 20.36
CA GLU A 38 8.60 3.64 21.69
C GLU A 38 7.41 4.60 21.95
N HIS A 39 6.62 4.90 20.91
CA HIS A 39 5.41 5.73 21.01
C HIS A 39 4.13 5.11 20.41
N SER A 40 4.17 3.92 19.79
CA SER A 40 3.01 3.28 19.15
C SER A 40 3.01 1.80 19.48
N ASP A 41 1.86 1.25 19.90
CA ASP A 41 1.69 -0.21 19.98
C ASP A 41 2.02 -0.80 18.60
N VAL A 42 3.04 -1.67 18.52
CA VAL A 42 3.52 -2.25 17.25
C VAL A 42 2.38 -2.94 16.51
N THR A 43 1.42 -3.51 17.25
CA THR A 43 0.23 -4.13 16.66
C THR A 43 -0.66 -3.08 15.99
N GLU A 44 -0.89 -1.94 16.66
CA GLU A 44 -1.67 -0.82 16.11
C GLU A 44 -1.02 -0.25 14.86
N ALA A 45 0.32 -0.11 14.86
CA ALA A 45 1.06 0.33 13.69
C ALA A 45 0.90 -0.64 12.51
N VAL A 46 1.01 -1.95 12.75
CA VAL A 46 0.80 -2.97 11.71
C VAL A 46 -0.64 -2.93 11.18
N ILE A 47 -1.65 -2.75 12.04
CA ILE A 47 -3.05 -2.61 11.61
C ILE A 47 -3.21 -1.38 10.69
N ALA A 48 -2.64 -0.24 11.07
CA ALA A 48 -2.71 0.97 10.25
C ALA A 48 -2.02 0.83 8.89
N GLU A 49 -0.93 0.05 8.80
CA GLU A 49 -0.31 -0.26 7.50
C GLU A 49 -1.18 -1.22 6.67
N LEU A 50 -1.82 -2.22 7.29
CA LEU A 50 -2.75 -3.13 6.62
C LEU A 50 -3.98 -2.41 6.06
N ASP A 51 -4.54 -1.43 6.76
CA ASP A 51 -5.67 -0.62 6.28
C ASP A 51 -5.30 0.17 5.02
N LYS A 52 -4.07 0.71 4.95
CA LYS A 52 -3.56 1.40 3.75
C LYS A 52 -3.34 0.43 2.60
N MET A 53 -2.83 -0.77 2.90
CA MET A 53 -2.71 -1.83 1.89
C MET A 53 -4.06 -2.25 1.34
N ALA A 54 -5.09 -2.39 2.17
CA ALA A 54 -6.45 -2.71 1.73
C ALA A 54 -6.98 -1.66 0.75
N ALA A 55 -6.85 -0.36 1.09
CA ALA A 55 -7.28 0.73 0.21
C ALA A 55 -6.52 0.74 -1.14
N ALA A 56 -5.22 0.41 -1.15
CA ALA A 56 -4.44 0.30 -2.37
C ALA A 56 -4.87 -0.93 -3.21
N SER A 57 -5.13 -2.06 -2.55
CA SER A 57 -5.63 -3.28 -3.19
C SER A 57 -7.00 -3.06 -3.85
N ASP A 58 -7.92 -2.39 -3.16
CA ASP A 58 -9.26 -2.06 -3.70
C ASP A 58 -9.14 -1.22 -4.99
N ARG A 59 -8.17 -0.29 -5.05
CA ARG A 59 -7.92 0.50 -6.27
C ARG A 59 -7.47 -0.40 -7.42
N LEU A 60 -6.58 -1.36 -7.16
CA LEU A 60 -6.16 -2.32 -8.19
C LEU A 60 -7.33 -3.17 -8.66
N GLU A 61 -8.18 -3.67 -7.76
CA GLU A 61 -9.38 -4.43 -8.14
C GLU A 61 -10.32 -3.59 -9.02
N MET A 62 -10.54 -2.33 -8.67
CA MET A 62 -11.38 -1.44 -9.48
C MET A 62 -10.77 -1.15 -10.85
N LEU A 63 -9.44 -0.99 -10.93
CA LEU A 63 -8.73 -0.83 -12.21
C LEU A 63 -8.84 -2.11 -13.05
N ASP A 64 -8.74 -3.28 -12.43
CA ASP A 64 -8.87 -4.57 -13.12
C ASP A 64 -10.29 -4.80 -13.63
N LYS A 65 -11.29 -4.46 -12.82
CA LYS A 65 -12.70 -4.71 -13.12
C LYS A 65 -13.26 -3.81 -14.23
N TYR A 66 -12.80 -2.56 -14.33
CA TYR A 66 -13.42 -1.56 -15.21
C TYR A 66 -12.50 -1.06 -16.33
N PHE A 67 -11.19 -1.29 -16.26
CA PHE A 67 -10.21 -0.66 -17.15
C PHE A 67 -9.10 -1.61 -17.66
N SER A 68 -9.25 -2.93 -17.52
CA SER A 68 -8.34 -3.94 -18.10
C SER A 68 -8.80 -4.47 -19.45
#